data_AF-A0A098CIZ6-F1
#
_entry.id   AF-A0A098CIZ6-F1
#
_cell.length_a   1.000
_cell.length_b   1.000
_cell.length_c   1.000
_cell.angle_alpha   90.00
_cell.angle_beta   90.00
_cell.angle_gamma   90.00
#
_symmetry.space_group_name_H-M   'P 1'
#
loop_
_entity.id
_entity.type
_entity.pdbx_description
1 polymer ?
#
loop_
_entity_poly.entity_id
_entity_poly.type
_entity_poly.pdbx_seq_one_letter_code
_entity_poly.pdbx_strand_id
1 'polypeptide(L)'
;TVHALASVRTVENALNIRVPQNADIIRNIMFLTQMVQDHVIHFYHLHALDWVDVVSALKADPAGTAALAQKVSPSWPTSSPGYFRDIQATVKKFVDSGQLGIFANAYWGHPAYKLPPEANLMAVAHFLEALQWQREIIKIHTVFGGKNPHPNYLVGGMACAINMQGDSAINMERLNYVRGLIAEAQRVVEGLYIPDLMAVASFYPEWTTIGGGLGNYMVYGDIPQNGIGDPSKFRFPPGIILDRDLSKVLPVDPTDMNQVREEIAHSWCDYPTGKDALHPWEGVTEAHYSGPKPPYKQLDENGKYSWLKAPRWQGHAMEVGPLARMLVGYASGGAEFKDVVSEALGRLKVPATALFSTLGRTAARGLETRLAVRWLLAEYERLVDNLKSGDSATANTASWEPSSWPAEAKGFGFTEAPRGALGHWVHIKDRKIANYQIVVPSTWNASPKDGKGQHGAYEAALLNTPMADPQRPIEILRTIHS
;
A
#
# COMPACT_ATOMS: atom_id res chain seq x y z
N THR A 1 -12.08 -0.85 -0.87
CA THR A 1 -11.58 -2.09 -1.48
C THR A 1 -10.99 -3.02 -0.44
N VAL A 2 -9.80 -2.74 0.13
CA VAL A 2 -9.08 -3.67 1.01
C VAL A 2 -9.84 -4.09 2.28
N HIS A 3 -10.51 -3.16 2.97
CA HIS A 3 -11.34 -3.50 4.14
C HIS A 3 -12.60 -4.30 3.77
N ALA A 4 -13.18 -4.06 2.60
CA ALA A 4 -14.33 -4.84 2.13
C ALA A 4 -13.88 -6.28 1.81
N LEU A 5 -12.73 -6.44 1.15
CA LEU A 5 -12.13 -7.74 0.88
C LEU A 5 -11.78 -8.50 2.16
N ALA A 6 -11.10 -7.86 3.12
CA ALA A 6 -10.80 -8.46 4.42
C ALA A 6 -12.10 -8.84 5.16
N SER A 7 -13.12 -7.97 5.13
CA SER A 7 -14.40 -8.24 5.77
C SER A 7 -15.14 -9.44 5.17
N VAL A 8 -15.25 -9.54 3.85
CA VAL A 8 -15.92 -10.71 3.24
C VAL A 8 -15.15 -11.99 3.51
N ARG A 9 -13.81 -11.97 3.43
CA ARG A 9 -12.94 -13.11 3.80
C ARG A 9 -13.14 -13.52 5.25
N THR A 10 -13.34 -12.56 6.15
CA THR A 10 -13.53 -12.81 7.59
C THR A 10 -14.85 -13.52 7.88
N VAL A 11 -15.94 -13.08 7.23
CA VAL A 11 -17.25 -13.72 7.36
C VAL A 11 -17.27 -15.09 6.65
N GLU A 12 -16.63 -15.19 5.49
CA GLU A 12 -16.48 -16.46 4.77
C GLU A 12 -15.69 -17.49 5.59
N ASN A 13 -14.63 -17.05 6.28
CA ASN A 13 -13.88 -17.89 7.20
C ASN A 13 -14.76 -18.34 8.38
N ALA A 14 -15.48 -17.41 9.03
CA ALA A 14 -16.37 -17.74 10.15
C ALA A 14 -17.47 -18.76 9.79
N LEU A 15 -18.01 -18.65 8.57
CA LEU A 15 -19.12 -19.47 8.09
C LEU A 15 -18.68 -20.64 7.21
N ASN A 16 -17.37 -20.87 7.07
CA ASN A 16 -16.77 -21.91 6.21
C ASN A 16 -17.30 -21.86 4.75
N ILE A 17 -17.44 -20.66 4.20
CA ILE A 17 -17.91 -20.45 2.83
C ILE A 17 -16.72 -20.52 1.87
N ARG A 18 -16.80 -21.43 0.90
CA ARG A 18 -15.87 -21.48 -0.23
C ARG A 18 -16.43 -20.67 -1.39
N VAL A 19 -15.67 -19.67 -1.84
CA VAL A 19 -16.05 -18.83 -2.97
C VAL A 19 -15.72 -19.50 -4.30
N PRO A 20 -16.50 -19.27 -5.38
CA PRO A 20 -16.14 -19.75 -6.72
C PRO A 20 -14.82 -19.17 -7.22
N GLN A 21 -14.15 -19.89 -8.12
CA GLN A 21 -12.84 -19.51 -8.64
C GLN A 21 -12.85 -18.13 -9.31
N ASN A 22 -13.84 -17.83 -10.17
CA ASN A 22 -13.91 -16.51 -10.80
C ASN A 22 -14.08 -15.38 -9.78
N ALA A 23 -14.74 -15.63 -8.64
CA ALA A 23 -14.88 -14.62 -7.60
C ALA A 23 -13.54 -14.30 -6.93
N ASP A 24 -12.74 -15.33 -6.63
CA ASP A 24 -11.40 -15.17 -6.07
C ASP A 24 -10.47 -14.44 -7.05
N ILE A 25 -10.54 -14.79 -8.33
CA ILE A 25 -9.78 -14.12 -9.40
C ILE A 25 -10.19 -12.64 -9.53
N ILE A 26 -11.49 -12.34 -9.58
CA ILE A 26 -11.98 -10.96 -9.68
C ILE A 26 -11.56 -10.15 -8.45
N ARG A 27 -11.59 -10.75 -7.25
CA ARG A 27 -11.09 -10.11 -6.04
C ARG A 27 -9.59 -9.80 -6.13
N ASN A 28 -8.78 -10.70 -6.67
CA ASN A 28 -7.36 -10.45 -6.94
C ASN A 28 -7.18 -9.31 -7.96
N ILE A 29 -7.93 -9.29 -9.06
CA ILE A 29 -7.90 -8.22 -10.07
C ILE A 29 -8.20 -6.85 -9.43
N MET A 30 -9.26 -6.77 -8.62
CA MET A 30 -9.62 -5.54 -7.91
C MET A 30 -8.55 -5.16 -6.88
N PHE A 31 -8.04 -6.11 -6.12
CA PHE A 31 -6.99 -5.84 -5.15
C PHE A 31 -5.70 -5.31 -5.81
N LEU A 32 -5.26 -5.95 -6.90
CA LEU A 32 -4.07 -5.54 -7.67
C LEU A 32 -4.28 -4.17 -8.35
N THR A 33 -5.49 -3.91 -8.86
CA THR A 33 -5.90 -2.58 -9.35
C THR A 33 -5.74 -1.53 -8.25
N GLN A 34 -6.20 -1.82 -7.03
CA GLN A 34 -6.06 -0.93 -5.89
C GLN A 34 -4.60 -0.69 -5.51
N MET A 35 -3.76 -1.73 -5.50
CA MET A 35 -2.32 -1.58 -5.21
C MET A 35 -1.65 -0.67 -6.23
N VAL A 36 -1.83 -0.96 -7.52
CA VAL A 36 -1.19 -0.19 -8.59
C VAL A 36 -1.61 1.29 -8.55
N GLN A 37 -2.90 1.57 -8.38
CA GLN A 37 -3.37 2.95 -8.29
C GLN A 37 -2.89 3.67 -7.02
N ASP A 38 -2.99 3.03 -5.84
CA ASP A 38 -2.58 3.63 -4.56
C ASP A 38 -1.09 3.99 -4.59
N HIS A 39 -0.24 3.09 -5.10
CA HIS A 39 1.20 3.32 -5.13
C HIS A 39 1.63 4.41 -6.11
N VAL A 40 1.05 4.45 -7.31
CA VAL A 40 1.37 5.52 -8.27
C VAL A 40 0.91 6.87 -7.73
N ILE A 41 -0.30 6.97 -7.19
CA ILE A 41 -0.79 8.21 -6.56
C ILE A 41 0.08 8.60 -5.38
N HIS A 42 0.41 7.64 -4.52
CA HIS A 42 1.26 7.87 -3.37
C HIS A 42 2.60 8.47 -3.79
N PHE A 43 3.28 7.84 -4.76
CA PHE A 43 4.57 8.34 -5.21
C PHE A 43 4.47 9.75 -5.76
N TYR A 44 3.58 10.02 -6.71
CA TYR A 44 3.53 11.34 -7.35
C TYR A 44 2.86 12.40 -6.47
N HIS A 45 1.68 12.13 -5.92
CA HIS A 45 0.82 13.15 -5.35
C HIS A 45 0.99 13.35 -3.84
N LEU A 46 1.62 12.41 -3.13
CA LEU A 46 1.89 12.52 -1.70
C LEU A 46 3.39 12.62 -1.40
N HIS A 47 4.22 11.85 -2.11
CA HIS A 47 5.61 11.64 -1.75
C HIS A 47 6.60 12.48 -2.59
N ALA A 48 6.33 12.67 -3.89
CA ALA A 48 7.31 13.27 -4.82
C ALA A 48 7.67 14.71 -4.45
N LEU A 49 6.74 15.48 -3.89
CA LEU A 49 6.99 16.87 -3.50
C LEU A 49 8.01 17.00 -2.36
N ASP A 50 8.32 15.92 -1.65
CA ASP A 50 9.42 15.92 -0.69
C ASP A 50 10.80 15.85 -1.38
N TRP A 51 10.85 15.45 -2.65
CA TRP A 51 12.07 15.23 -3.45
C TRP A 51 12.19 16.15 -4.66
N VAL A 52 11.07 16.71 -5.11
CA VAL A 52 10.94 17.54 -6.31
C VAL A 52 10.64 18.97 -5.90
N ASP A 53 11.49 19.89 -6.33
CA ASP A 53 11.30 21.33 -6.15
C ASP A 53 10.56 21.93 -7.36
N VAL A 54 9.27 22.24 -7.16
CA VAL A 54 8.39 22.78 -8.21
C VAL A 54 8.85 24.16 -8.69
N VAL A 55 9.44 24.98 -7.83
CA VAL A 55 9.94 26.31 -8.23
C VAL A 55 11.24 26.17 -9.02
N SER A 56 12.08 25.19 -8.67
CA SER A 56 13.28 24.86 -9.44
C SER A 56 12.96 24.45 -10.89
N ALA A 57 11.83 23.77 -11.13
CA ALA A 57 11.38 23.39 -12.48
C ALA A 57 11.21 24.58 -13.44
N LEU A 58 10.94 25.79 -12.92
CA LEU A 58 10.83 27.01 -13.73
C LEU A 58 12.16 27.46 -14.34
N LYS A 59 13.28 26.93 -13.86
CA LYS A 59 14.63 27.24 -14.33
C LYS A 59 15.16 26.23 -15.36
N ALA A 60 14.39 25.18 -15.65
CA ALA A 60 14.81 24.10 -16.52
C ALA A 60 14.91 24.53 -17.99
N ASP A 61 15.88 23.98 -18.72
CA ASP A 61 15.84 23.98 -20.18
C ASP A 61 14.88 22.88 -20.67
N PRO A 62 13.80 23.20 -21.41
CA PRO A 62 12.91 22.18 -21.96
C PRO A 62 13.59 21.17 -22.88
N ALA A 63 14.63 21.58 -23.62
CA ALA A 63 15.38 20.64 -24.47
C ALA A 63 16.24 19.67 -23.65
N GLY A 64 16.94 20.17 -22.62
CA GLY A 64 17.63 19.35 -21.63
C GLY A 64 16.69 18.40 -20.88
N THR A 65 15.49 18.86 -20.52
CA THR A 65 14.46 18.03 -19.89
C THR A 65 13.99 16.91 -20.81
N ALA A 66 13.74 17.21 -22.08
CA ALA A 66 13.38 16.21 -23.09
C ALA A 66 14.47 15.14 -23.27
N ALA A 67 15.74 15.56 -23.38
CA ALA A 67 16.87 14.65 -23.49
C ALA A 67 17.01 13.75 -22.25
N LEU A 68 16.80 14.32 -21.05
CA LEU A 68 16.79 13.55 -19.81
C LEU A 68 15.64 12.52 -19.80
N ALA A 69 14.42 12.94 -20.12
CA ALA A 69 13.25 12.06 -20.15
C ALA A 69 13.43 10.89 -21.12
N GLN A 70 13.92 11.14 -22.33
CA GLN A 70 14.21 10.11 -23.33
C GLN A 70 15.34 9.16 -22.89
N LYS A 71 16.30 9.64 -22.09
CA LYS A 71 17.35 8.79 -21.53
C LYS A 71 16.82 7.93 -20.37
N VAL A 72 15.99 8.49 -19.50
CA VAL A 72 15.43 7.83 -18.32
C VAL A 72 14.40 6.77 -18.74
N SER A 73 13.53 7.12 -19.68
CA SER A 73 12.51 6.25 -20.25
C SER A 73 12.38 6.44 -21.77
N PRO A 74 13.17 5.70 -22.58
CA PRO A 74 13.21 5.88 -24.03
C PRO A 74 11.91 5.49 -24.75
N SER A 75 11.05 4.70 -24.08
CA SER A 75 9.77 4.25 -24.64
C SER A 75 8.58 5.12 -24.21
N TRP A 76 8.78 6.12 -23.33
CA TRP A 76 7.70 7.00 -22.90
C TRP A 76 7.36 8.02 -24.01
N PRO A 77 6.10 8.09 -24.47
CA PRO A 77 5.75 8.83 -25.69
C PRO A 77 5.76 10.36 -25.53
N THR A 78 5.52 10.89 -24.33
CA THR A 78 5.45 12.33 -24.06
C THR A 78 6.78 12.86 -23.54
N SER A 79 7.71 13.12 -24.45
CA SER A 79 9.08 13.54 -24.09
C SER A 79 9.70 14.57 -25.05
N SER A 80 8.88 15.42 -25.69
CA SER A 80 9.38 16.44 -26.62
C SER A 80 9.76 17.75 -25.91
N PRO A 81 10.71 18.55 -26.44
CA PRO A 81 11.02 19.86 -25.89
C PRO A 81 9.81 20.81 -25.86
N GLY A 82 8.93 20.70 -26.87
CA GLY A 82 7.69 21.48 -26.94
C GLY A 82 6.75 21.16 -25.78
N TYR A 83 6.56 19.86 -25.49
CA TYR A 83 5.73 19.42 -24.37
C TYR A 83 6.22 19.98 -23.03
N PHE A 84 7.51 19.84 -22.72
CA PHE A 84 8.07 20.35 -21.46
C PHE A 84 8.02 21.87 -21.37
N ARG A 85 8.17 22.59 -22.49
CA ARG A 85 8.01 24.05 -22.53
C ARG A 85 6.57 24.46 -22.19
N ASP A 86 5.58 23.75 -22.70
CA ASP A 86 4.17 24.06 -22.45
C ASP A 86 3.77 23.75 -20.99
N ILE A 87 4.28 22.66 -20.42
CA ILE A 87 4.15 22.35 -18.99
C ILE A 87 4.82 23.44 -18.14
N GLN A 88 6.06 23.81 -18.45
CA GLN A 88 6.78 24.85 -17.73
C GLN A 88 6.05 26.20 -17.79
N ALA A 89 5.51 26.58 -18.96
CA ALA A 89 4.71 27.78 -19.13
C ALA A 89 3.41 27.76 -18.29
N THR A 90 2.77 26.59 -18.19
CA THR A 90 1.59 26.38 -17.35
C THR A 90 1.92 26.56 -15.86
N VAL A 91 2.99 25.92 -15.39
CA VAL A 91 3.47 26.06 -14.01
C VAL A 91 3.89 27.51 -13.73
N LYS A 92 4.58 28.16 -14.68
CA LYS A 92 4.96 29.57 -14.57
C LYS A 92 3.75 30.46 -14.40
N LYS A 93 2.73 30.31 -15.25
CA LYS A 93 1.48 31.09 -15.14
C LYS A 93 0.79 30.87 -13.79
N PHE A 94 0.79 29.64 -13.28
CA PHE A 94 0.24 29.32 -11.96
C PHE A 94 1.02 30.02 -10.84
N VAL A 95 2.35 29.99 -10.89
CA VAL A 95 3.23 30.65 -9.90
C VAL A 95 3.10 32.17 -9.96
N ASP A 96 3.13 32.75 -11.17
CA ASP A 96 3.01 34.19 -11.40
C ASP A 96 1.64 34.75 -10.96
N SER A 97 0.61 33.91 -10.85
CA SER A 97 -0.71 34.33 -10.35
C SER A 97 -0.71 34.74 -8.87
N GLY A 98 0.31 34.33 -8.10
CA GLY A 98 0.35 34.48 -6.64
C GLY A 98 -0.60 33.55 -5.87
N GLN A 99 -1.45 32.78 -6.57
CA GLN A 99 -2.40 31.84 -5.99
C GLN A 99 -1.85 30.41 -6.02
N LEU A 100 -0.81 30.15 -5.21
CA LEU A 100 -0.05 28.90 -5.26
C LEU A 100 -0.81 27.66 -4.77
N GLY A 101 -2.01 27.81 -4.21
CA GLY A 101 -2.84 26.69 -3.77
C GLY A 101 -2.07 25.71 -2.88
N ILE A 102 -2.03 24.44 -3.28
CA ILE A 102 -1.31 23.36 -2.57
C ILE A 102 0.22 23.54 -2.54
N PHE A 103 0.78 24.43 -3.37
CA PHE A 103 2.21 24.76 -3.39
C PHE A 103 2.57 25.98 -2.53
N ALA A 104 1.58 26.62 -1.89
CA ALA A 104 1.83 27.73 -0.97
C ALA A 104 2.55 27.25 0.30
N ASN A 105 3.53 28.02 0.79
CA ASN A 105 4.27 27.77 2.03
C ASN A 105 4.97 26.39 2.13
N ALA A 106 5.14 25.69 1.01
CA ALA A 106 5.99 24.51 0.93
C ALA A 106 7.48 24.91 0.95
N TYR A 107 8.36 23.92 1.02
CA TYR A 107 9.78 24.13 1.36
C TYR A 107 10.68 24.42 0.15
N TRP A 108 10.16 25.05 -0.91
CA TRP A 108 10.92 25.32 -2.14
C TRP A 108 12.25 26.03 -1.87
N GLY A 109 13.32 25.61 -2.57
CA GLY A 109 14.69 26.08 -2.35
C GLY A 109 15.37 25.54 -1.08
N HIS A 110 14.75 24.63 -0.34
CA HIS A 110 15.38 23.98 0.81
C HIS A 110 16.63 23.18 0.39
N PRO A 111 17.74 23.23 1.16
CA PRO A 111 19.00 22.57 0.80
C PRO A 111 18.92 21.04 0.70
N ALA A 112 17.85 20.44 1.23
CA ALA A 112 17.59 19.01 1.08
C ALA A 112 17.09 18.61 -0.31
N TYR A 113 16.65 19.53 -1.18
CA TYR A 113 16.35 19.24 -2.58
C TYR A 113 17.65 19.15 -3.39
N LYS A 114 17.84 18.05 -4.12
CA LYS A 114 19.08 17.74 -4.86
C LYS A 114 18.89 17.63 -6.37
N LEU A 115 17.64 17.56 -6.85
CA LEU A 115 17.35 17.41 -8.27
C LEU A 115 17.71 18.69 -9.06
N PRO A 116 18.34 18.55 -10.24
CA PRO A 116 18.51 19.68 -11.15
C PRO A 116 17.16 20.15 -11.70
N PRO A 117 17.05 21.41 -12.18
CA PRO A 117 15.82 21.95 -12.76
C PRO A 117 15.16 21.01 -13.78
N GLU A 118 15.93 20.38 -14.67
CA GLU A 118 15.42 19.47 -15.71
C GLU A 118 14.73 18.23 -15.11
N ALA A 119 15.31 17.64 -14.06
CA ALA A 119 14.70 16.50 -13.38
C ALA A 119 13.43 16.92 -12.62
N ASN A 120 13.42 18.14 -12.05
CA ASN A 120 12.22 18.67 -11.41
C ASN A 120 11.09 18.90 -12.42
N LEU A 121 11.38 19.49 -13.59
CA LEU A 121 10.37 19.72 -14.63
C LEU A 121 9.82 18.40 -15.19
N MET A 122 10.68 17.40 -15.40
CA MET A 122 10.26 16.05 -15.79
C MET A 122 9.29 15.45 -14.76
N ALA A 123 9.66 15.48 -13.48
CA ALA A 123 8.82 14.92 -12.41
C ALA A 123 7.49 15.69 -12.23
N VAL A 124 7.48 17.02 -12.43
CA VAL A 124 6.25 17.83 -12.42
C VAL A 124 5.34 17.47 -13.60
N ALA A 125 5.88 17.24 -14.79
CA ALA A 125 5.08 16.78 -15.92
C ALA A 125 4.45 15.41 -15.62
N HIS A 126 5.25 14.46 -15.13
CA HIS A 126 4.76 13.11 -14.80
C HIS A 126 3.80 13.10 -13.61
N PHE A 127 3.92 14.02 -12.64
CA PHE A 127 2.92 14.26 -11.60
C PHE A 127 1.54 14.55 -12.20
N LEU A 128 1.49 15.43 -13.21
CA LEU A 128 0.25 15.82 -13.89
C LEU A 128 -0.30 14.68 -14.76
N GLU A 129 0.56 13.94 -15.46
CA GLU A 129 0.16 12.76 -16.23
C GLU A 129 -0.41 11.66 -15.32
N ALA A 130 0.25 11.37 -14.20
CA ALA A 130 -0.24 10.41 -13.21
C ALA A 130 -1.59 10.82 -12.61
N LEU A 131 -1.81 12.13 -12.39
CA LEU A 131 -3.10 12.65 -11.90
C LEU A 131 -4.23 12.41 -12.90
N GLN A 132 -3.93 12.51 -14.20
CA GLN A 132 -4.88 12.22 -15.26
C GLN A 132 -5.13 10.73 -15.42
N TRP A 133 -4.08 9.91 -15.42
CA TRP A 133 -4.18 8.48 -15.65
C TRP A 133 -4.83 7.72 -14.50
N GLN A 134 -4.62 8.12 -13.25
CA GLN A 134 -5.11 7.33 -12.10
C GLN A 134 -6.65 7.12 -12.08
N ARG A 135 -7.41 7.99 -12.76
CA ARG A 135 -8.87 7.84 -12.92
C ARG A 135 -9.27 6.77 -13.94
N GLU A 136 -8.35 6.35 -14.80
CA GLU A 136 -8.56 5.33 -15.83
C GLU A 136 -8.45 3.93 -15.23
N ILE A 137 -7.36 3.63 -14.51
CA ILE A 137 -7.13 2.31 -13.92
C ILE A 137 -8.27 1.89 -12.96
N ILE A 138 -8.84 2.84 -12.20
CA ILE A 138 -9.95 2.55 -11.28
C ILE A 138 -11.26 2.17 -11.99
N LYS A 139 -11.37 2.35 -13.31
CA LYS A 139 -12.53 1.87 -14.06
C LYS A 139 -12.62 0.35 -14.07
N ILE A 140 -11.52 -0.37 -13.79
CA ILE A 140 -11.55 -1.82 -13.51
C ILE A 140 -12.42 -2.10 -12.27
N HIS A 141 -12.27 -1.31 -11.19
CA HIS A 141 -13.18 -1.39 -10.03
C HIS A 141 -14.62 -1.05 -10.39
N THR A 142 -14.84 -0.09 -11.29
CA THR A 142 -16.20 0.27 -11.74
C THR A 142 -16.86 -0.89 -12.50
N VAL A 143 -16.12 -1.61 -13.35
CA VAL A 143 -16.65 -2.78 -14.08
C VAL A 143 -17.08 -3.89 -13.12
N PHE A 144 -16.22 -4.30 -12.17
CA PHE A 144 -16.51 -5.43 -11.29
C PHE A 144 -17.26 -5.08 -10.01
N GLY A 145 -17.12 -3.86 -9.52
CA GLY A 145 -17.66 -3.40 -8.24
C GLY A 145 -18.67 -2.25 -8.35
N GLY A 146 -18.96 -1.78 -9.57
CA GLY A 146 -19.97 -0.76 -9.87
C GLY A 146 -19.54 0.69 -9.69
N LYS A 147 -18.51 0.98 -8.86
CA LYS A 147 -17.99 2.34 -8.64
C LYS A 147 -16.58 2.35 -8.05
N ASN A 148 -15.92 3.49 -8.13
CA ASN A 148 -14.75 3.84 -7.33
C ASN A 148 -14.81 5.35 -6.99
N PRO A 149 -14.53 5.77 -5.73
CA PRO A 149 -14.19 4.97 -4.55
C PRO A 149 -15.31 4.06 -4.03
N HIS A 150 -14.95 3.13 -3.14
CA HIS A 150 -15.86 2.17 -2.49
C HIS A 150 -16.63 1.23 -3.44
N PRO A 151 -15.93 0.39 -4.23
CA PRO A 151 -16.59 -0.68 -4.98
C PRO A 151 -17.32 -1.67 -4.05
N ASN A 152 -18.37 -2.30 -4.57
CA ASN A 152 -19.17 -3.27 -3.84
C ASN A 152 -18.51 -4.66 -3.83
N TYR A 153 -18.70 -5.40 -2.74
CA TYR A 153 -18.26 -6.78 -2.53
C TYR A 153 -19.44 -7.61 -2.01
N LEU A 154 -19.33 -8.94 -2.06
CA LEU A 154 -20.37 -9.86 -1.61
C LEU A 154 -19.77 -11.00 -0.78
N VAL A 155 -20.35 -11.30 0.39
CA VAL A 155 -20.00 -12.54 1.13
C VAL A 155 -20.41 -13.74 0.26
N GLY A 156 -19.48 -14.66 0.01
CA GLY A 156 -19.68 -15.80 -0.87
C GLY A 156 -19.22 -15.59 -2.31
N GLY A 157 -18.78 -14.38 -2.70
CA GLY A 157 -18.16 -14.15 -4.00
C GLY A 157 -18.15 -12.69 -4.47
N MET A 158 -18.67 -12.43 -5.66
CA MET A 158 -18.78 -11.10 -6.27
C MET A 158 -20.16 -10.92 -6.90
N ALA A 159 -20.70 -9.70 -6.84
CA ALA A 159 -22.03 -9.38 -7.36
C ALA A 159 -22.08 -9.22 -8.89
N CYS A 160 -20.91 -9.08 -9.55
CA CYS A 160 -20.80 -8.93 -11.00
C CYS A 160 -20.95 -10.28 -11.71
N ALA A 161 -22.19 -10.71 -11.94
CA ALA A 161 -22.49 -11.91 -12.69
C ALA A 161 -21.86 -11.87 -14.10
N ILE A 162 -21.53 -13.04 -14.64
CA ILE A 162 -20.89 -13.19 -15.95
C ILE A 162 -21.85 -13.90 -16.91
N ASN A 163 -22.07 -13.31 -18.08
CA ASN A 163 -22.84 -13.92 -19.18
C ASN A 163 -22.28 -13.42 -20.51
N MET A 164 -21.67 -14.32 -21.29
CA MET A 164 -21.03 -13.95 -22.57
C MET A 164 -22.03 -13.63 -23.69
N GLN A 165 -23.30 -13.99 -23.52
CA GLN A 165 -24.37 -13.82 -24.52
C GLN A 165 -25.40 -12.75 -24.13
N GLY A 166 -25.21 -12.07 -22.99
CA GLY A 166 -26.15 -11.08 -22.46
C GLY A 166 -25.58 -9.67 -22.38
N ASP A 167 -26.49 -8.69 -22.33
CA ASP A 167 -26.14 -7.26 -22.32
C ASP A 167 -26.09 -6.65 -20.90
N SER A 168 -26.61 -7.37 -19.89
CA SER A 168 -26.80 -6.87 -18.52
C SER A 168 -25.79 -7.45 -17.50
N ALA A 169 -24.76 -8.14 -17.96
CA ALA A 169 -23.76 -8.82 -17.13
C ALA A 169 -22.34 -8.56 -17.68
N ILE A 170 -21.32 -9.04 -16.96
CA ILE A 170 -19.96 -9.03 -17.48
C ILE A 170 -19.91 -9.94 -18.71
N ASN A 171 -19.57 -9.35 -19.86
CA ASN A 171 -19.44 -10.00 -21.15
C ASN A 171 -18.09 -9.66 -21.79
N MET A 172 -17.87 -10.09 -23.03
CA MET A 172 -16.59 -9.91 -23.71
C MET A 172 -16.24 -8.42 -23.97
N GLU A 173 -17.23 -7.54 -24.16
CA GLU A 173 -16.98 -6.10 -24.30
C GLU A 173 -16.36 -5.52 -23.03
N ARG A 174 -16.94 -5.84 -21.87
CA ARG A 174 -16.42 -5.41 -20.56
C ARG A 174 -15.04 -5.97 -20.28
N LEU A 175 -14.81 -7.24 -20.61
CA LEU A 175 -13.49 -7.88 -20.43
C LEU A 175 -12.43 -7.25 -21.34
N ASN A 176 -12.74 -7.00 -22.61
CA ASN A 176 -11.83 -6.30 -23.52
C ASN A 176 -11.50 -4.89 -23.04
N TYR A 177 -12.48 -4.18 -22.49
CA TYR A 177 -12.27 -2.86 -21.89
C TYR A 177 -11.29 -2.94 -20.70
N VAL A 178 -11.50 -3.89 -19.80
CA VAL A 178 -10.58 -4.17 -18.67
C VAL A 178 -9.18 -4.49 -19.17
N ARG A 179 -9.03 -5.31 -20.21
CA ARG A 179 -7.72 -5.64 -20.80
C ARG A 179 -6.97 -4.40 -21.29
N GLY A 180 -7.67 -3.48 -21.94
CA GLY A 180 -7.11 -2.20 -22.40
C GLY A 180 -6.58 -1.35 -21.23
N LEU A 181 -7.35 -1.24 -20.15
CA LEU A 181 -6.94 -0.53 -18.94
C LEU A 181 -5.71 -1.16 -18.27
N ILE A 182 -5.63 -2.50 -18.25
CA ILE A 182 -4.46 -3.21 -17.71
C ILE A 182 -3.22 -2.95 -18.57
N ALA A 183 -3.34 -3.00 -19.89
CA ALA A 183 -2.23 -2.72 -20.81
C ALA A 183 -1.71 -1.28 -20.64
N GLU A 184 -2.62 -0.31 -20.45
CA GLU A 184 -2.25 1.06 -20.13
C GLU A 184 -1.54 1.16 -18.77
N ALA A 185 -2.03 0.46 -17.75
CA ALA A 185 -1.39 0.42 -16.43
C ALA A 185 0.04 -0.13 -16.50
N GLN A 186 0.27 -1.20 -17.27
CA GLN A 186 1.62 -1.74 -17.47
C GLN A 186 2.55 -0.69 -18.09
N ARG A 187 2.09 0.01 -19.14
CA ARG A 187 2.87 1.09 -19.77
C ARG A 187 3.21 2.21 -18.79
N VAL A 188 2.26 2.66 -17.99
CA VAL A 188 2.49 3.74 -16.99
C VAL A 188 3.44 3.30 -15.90
N VAL A 189 3.25 2.11 -15.34
CA VAL A 189 4.12 1.62 -14.27
C VAL A 189 5.54 1.43 -14.77
N GLU A 190 5.73 0.67 -15.85
CA GLU A 190 7.07 0.29 -16.31
C GLU A 190 7.76 1.40 -17.13
N GLY A 191 6.99 2.26 -17.78
CA GLY A 191 7.48 3.32 -18.66
C GLY A 191 7.50 4.73 -18.04
N LEU A 192 6.79 4.99 -16.94
CA LEU A 192 6.79 6.30 -16.28
C LEU A 192 7.18 6.19 -14.80
N TYR A 193 6.48 5.39 -14.00
CA TYR A 193 6.72 5.33 -12.55
C TYR A 193 8.10 4.75 -12.18
N ILE A 194 8.44 3.55 -12.65
CA ILE A 194 9.72 2.91 -12.29
C ILE A 194 10.93 3.71 -12.78
N PRO A 195 10.96 4.22 -14.02
CA PRO A 195 12.05 5.08 -14.48
C PRO A 195 12.25 6.33 -13.63
N ASP A 196 11.16 7.03 -13.29
CA ASP A 196 11.22 8.23 -12.44
C ASP A 196 11.74 7.90 -11.04
N LEU A 197 11.21 6.84 -10.43
CA LEU A 197 11.65 6.40 -9.10
C LEU A 197 13.16 6.14 -9.09
N MET A 198 13.68 5.42 -10.08
CA MET A 198 15.12 5.13 -10.19
C MET A 198 15.93 6.41 -10.46
N ALA A 199 15.41 7.31 -11.31
CA ALA A 199 16.07 8.58 -11.60
C ALA A 199 16.14 9.45 -10.35
N VAL A 200 15.01 9.68 -9.66
CA VAL A 200 14.96 10.46 -8.41
C VAL A 200 15.87 9.83 -7.35
N ALA A 201 15.77 8.53 -7.09
CA ALA A 201 16.59 7.83 -6.12
C ALA A 201 18.10 8.03 -6.33
N SER A 202 18.55 8.12 -7.59
CA SER A 202 19.96 8.32 -7.93
C SER A 202 20.55 9.66 -7.46
N PHE A 203 19.71 10.67 -7.20
CA PHE A 203 20.14 11.97 -6.65
C PHE A 203 20.14 12.04 -5.12
N TYR A 204 19.66 11.00 -4.44
CA TYR A 204 19.51 10.96 -2.98
C TYR A 204 20.19 9.75 -2.32
N PRO A 205 21.47 9.44 -2.66
CA PRO A 205 22.16 8.27 -2.11
C PRO A 205 22.27 8.29 -0.58
N GLU A 206 22.28 9.46 0.06
CA GLU A 206 22.28 9.60 1.51
C GLU A 206 21.01 9.01 2.17
N TRP A 207 19.89 8.96 1.46
CA TRP A 207 18.64 8.40 1.96
C TRP A 207 18.61 6.88 1.97
N THR A 208 19.66 6.22 1.46
CA THR A 208 19.86 4.77 1.57
C THR A 208 20.29 4.30 2.97
N THR A 209 20.65 5.23 3.85
CA THR A 209 21.10 4.93 5.23
C THR A 209 20.24 5.61 6.30
N ILE A 210 19.27 6.44 5.90
CA ILE A 210 18.41 7.21 6.81
C ILE A 210 17.06 6.51 6.98
N GLY A 211 16.61 6.43 8.23
CA GLY A 211 15.28 5.95 8.60
C GLY A 211 15.05 4.46 8.42
N GLY A 212 16.05 3.62 8.72
CA GLY A 212 15.94 2.16 8.63
C GLY A 212 15.01 1.49 9.66
N GLY A 213 14.45 2.24 10.61
CA GLY A 213 13.39 1.79 11.51
C GLY A 213 13.76 0.57 12.36
N LEU A 214 12.76 -0.28 12.61
CA LEU A 214 12.78 -1.37 13.59
C LEU A 214 13.72 -2.53 13.21
N GLY A 215 13.81 -2.86 11.92
CA GLY A 215 14.48 -4.07 11.45
C GLY A 215 13.66 -5.37 11.58
N ASN A 216 12.43 -5.29 12.08
CA ASN A 216 11.49 -6.39 12.15
C ASN A 216 10.37 -6.19 11.14
N TYR A 217 10.02 -7.21 10.37
CA TYR A 217 9.06 -7.12 9.26
C TYR A 217 8.01 -8.22 9.35
N MET A 218 6.76 -7.90 9.01
CA MET A 218 5.65 -8.86 9.03
C MET A 218 4.78 -8.79 7.77
N VAL A 219 4.40 -9.97 7.27
CA VAL A 219 3.53 -10.18 6.11
C VAL A 219 2.58 -11.32 6.41
N TYR A 220 1.26 -11.12 6.34
CA TYR A 220 0.25 -12.19 6.48
C TYR A 220 0.10 -13.04 5.23
N GLY A 221 0.61 -12.55 4.10
CA GLY A 221 0.49 -13.16 2.78
C GLY A 221 -0.83 -12.84 2.10
N ASP A 222 -0.87 -12.91 0.76
CA ASP A 222 -2.09 -12.63 -0.02
C ASP A 222 -1.94 -13.01 -1.51
N ILE A 223 -2.98 -12.70 -2.28
CA ILE A 223 -3.16 -12.94 -3.71
C ILE A 223 -3.19 -14.45 -3.97
N PRO A 224 -4.19 -15.15 -3.41
CA PRO A 224 -4.30 -16.60 -3.53
C PRO A 224 -4.33 -17.06 -4.99
N GLN A 225 -3.56 -18.10 -5.28
CA GLN A 225 -3.59 -18.80 -6.58
C GLN A 225 -4.39 -20.10 -6.53
N ASN A 226 -4.82 -20.53 -5.34
CA ASN A 226 -5.59 -21.75 -5.11
C ASN A 226 -6.58 -21.56 -3.94
N GLY A 227 -7.26 -20.40 -3.90
CA GLY A 227 -8.14 -20.01 -2.81
C GLY A 227 -7.41 -19.53 -1.55
N ILE A 228 -8.11 -18.75 -0.73
CA ILE A 228 -7.54 -18.09 0.46
C ILE A 228 -7.09 -19.06 1.57
N GLY A 229 -7.51 -20.32 1.51
CA GLY A 229 -7.14 -21.35 2.47
C GLY A 229 -5.81 -22.06 2.18
N ASP A 230 -5.11 -21.71 1.09
CA ASP A 230 -3.82 -22.31 0.72
C ASP A 230 -2.68 -21.28 0.67
N PRO A 231 -2.08 -20.93 1.82
CA PRO A 231 -0.99 -19.96 1.89
C PRO A 231 0.25 -20.34 1.09
N SER A 232 0.44 -21.64 0.78
CA SER A 232 1.57 -22.12 -0.02
C SER A 232 1.50 -21.67 -1.48
N LYS A 233 0.32 -21.19 -1.91
CA LYS A 233 0.03 -20.71 -3.27
C LYS A 233 -0.28 -19.21 -3.30
N PHE A 234 0.15 -18.46 -2.30
CA PHE A 234 0.04 -17.00 -2.32
C PHE A 234 1.17 -16.38 -3.15
N ARG A 235 0.89 -15.25 -3.84
CA ARG A 235 1.97 -14.49 -4.50
C ARG A 235 2.80 -13.71 -3.51
N PHE A 236 2.16 -13.15 -2.48
CA PHE A 236 2.87 -12.64 -1.31
C PHE A 236 2.99 -13.76 -0.28
N PRO A 237 4.19 -14.32 -0.04
CA PRO A 237 4.36 -15.34 0.97
C PRO A 237 4.18 -14.74 2.38
N PRO A 238 3.51 -15.45 3.31
CA PRO A 238 3.45 -15.05 4.70
C PRO A 238 4.81 -15.20 5.38
N GLY A 239 5.11 -14.35 6.35
CA GLY A 239 6.30 -14.53 7.16
C GLY A 239 6.66 -13.36 8.06
N ILE A 240 7.58 -13.64 8.98
CA ILE A 240 8.22 -12.68 9.87
C ILE A 240 9.73 -12.70 9.63
N ILE A 241 10.33 -11.51 9.57
CA ILE A 241 11.77 -11.30 9.67
C ILE A 241 12.03 -10.52 10.96
N LEU A 242 13.01 -10.97 11.75
CA LEU A 242 13.49 -10.26 12.94
C LEU A 242 14.93 -9.81 12.71
N ASP A 243 15.30 -8.68 13.31
CA ASP A 243 16.69 -8.20 13.38
C ASP A 243 17.39 -8.10 12.01
N ARG A 244 16.61 -7.85 10.94
CA ARG A 244 17.04 -7.81 9.54
C ARG A 244 17.65 -9.13 9.02
N ASP A 245 17.44 -10.25 9.71
CA ASP A 245 17.95 -11.56 9.31
C ASP A 245 17.14 -12.15 8.14
N LEU A 246 17.62 -11.93 6.91
CA LEU A 246 17.00 -12.48 5.70
C LEU A 246 17.27 -13.97 5.47
N SER A 247 18.09 -14.62 6.30
CA SER A 247 18.32 -16.06 6.20
C SER A 247 17.19 -16.89 6.81
N LYS A 248 16.32 -16.24 7.60
CA LYS A 248 15.27 -16.88 8.38
C LYS A 248 13.94 -16.17 8.19
N VAL A 249 12.95 -16.91 7.70
CA VAL A 249 11.55 -16.47 7.67
C VAL A 249 10.77 -17.29 8.68
N LEU A 250 10.27 -16.65 9.74
CA LEU A 250 9.44 -17.33 10.75
C LEU A 250 7.99 -17.38 10.29
N PRO A 251 7.22 -18.41 10.68
CA PRO A 251 5.80 -18.48 10.38
C PRO A 251 5.02 -17.38 11.13
N VAL A 252 3.92 -16.94 10.54
CA VAL A 252 2.92 -16.07 11.17
C VAL A 252 1.58 -16.78 11.17
N ASP A 253 0.91 -16.74 12.32
CA ASP A 253 -0.46 -17.20 12.51
C ASP A 253 -1.21 -16.17 13.36
N PRO A 254 -1.95 -15.24 12.73
CA PRO A 254 -2.72 -14.22 13.44
C PRO A 254 -3.96 -14.78 14.17
N THR A 255 -4.17 -16.11 14.15
CA THR A 255 -5.19 -16.79 14.94
C THR A 255 -4.62 -17.38 16.25
N ASP A 256 -3.30 -17.42 16.40
CA ASP A 256 -2.66 -17.72 17.67
C ASP A 256 -2.78 -16.53 18.63
N MET A 257 -3.46 -16.77 19.76
CA MET A 257 -3.70 -15.78 20.83
C MET A 257 -2.43 -15.13 21.39
N ASN A 258 -1.26 -15.75 21.19
CA ASN A 258 0.03 -15.25 21.67
C ASN A 258 0.81 -14.44 20.63
N GLN A 259 0.36 -14.40 19.36
CA GLN A 259 1.04 -13.66 18.31
C GLN A 259 0.60 -12.21 18.25
N VAL A 260 -0.51 -11.90 17.59
CA VAL A 260 -0.96 -10.52 17.39
C VAL A 260 -1.73 -10.03 18.61
N ARG A 261 -1.17 -9.05 19.33
CA ARG A 261 -1.84 -8.43 20.47
C ARG A 261 -1.72 -6.92 20.39
N GLU A 262 -2.78 -6.21 20.74
CA GLU A 262 -2.81 -4.76 20.83
C GLU A 262 -2.65 -4.31 22.28
N GLU A 263 -1.72 -3.39 22.52
CA GLU A 263 -1.55 -2.69 23.79
C GLU A 263 -2.16 -1.29 23.75
N ILE A 264 -2.44 -0.75 24.93
CA ILE A 264 -3.06 0.59 25.09
C ILE A 264 -2.31 1.50 26.07
N ALA A 265 -1.11 1.13 26.52
CA ALA A 265 -0.34 1.88 27.53
C ALA A 265 -0.22 3.38 27.21
N HIS A 266 0.00 3.69 25.92
CA HIS A 266 0.12 5.07 25.43
C HIS A 266 -1.02 5.50 24.49
N SER A 267 -2.16 4.80 24.54
CA SER A 267 -3.32 5.03 23.66
C SER A 267 -4.54 5.53 24.44
N TRP A 268 -5.32 6.46 23.87
CA TRP A 268 -6.57 6.99 24.43
C TRP A 268 -7.73 5.99 24.34
N CYS A 269 -7.55 4.83 24.96
CA CYS A 269 -8.51 3.73 25.05
C CYS A 269 -8.40 3.10 26.44
N ASP A 270 -9.48 2.54 26.96
CA ASP A 270 -9.46 1.76 28.19
C ASP A 270 -9.71 0.28 27.93
N TYR A 271 -9.00 -0.56 28.70
CA TYR A 271 -9.21 -2.01 28.75
C TYR A 271 -9.79 -2.40 30.12
N PRO A 272 -10.45 -3.57 30.21
CA PRO A 272 -10.87 -4.13 31.49
C PRO A 272 -9.71 -4.23 32.48
N THR A 273 -9.99 -4.04 33.77
CA THR A 273 -8.98 -4.08 34.84
C THR A 273 -8.11 -5.35 34.77
N GLY A 274 -6.78 -5.18 34.81
CA GLY A 274 -5.82 -6.28 34.77
C GLY A 274 -5.49 -6.79 33.36
N LYS A 275 -5.89 -6.06 32.31
CA LYS A 275 -5.55 -6.37 30.91
C LYS A 275 -4.79 -5.21 30.28
N ASP A 276 -3.55 -5.46 29.89
CA ASP A 276 -2.70 -4.45 29.22
C ASP A 276 -2.52 -4.71 27.72
N ALA A 277 -2.76 -5.95 27.29
CA ALA A 277 -2.62 -6.38 25.90
C ALA A 277 -3.70 -7.41 25.55
N LEU A 278 -4.38 -7.25 24.42
CA LEU A 278 -5.47 -8.15 23.99
C LEU A 278 -5.24 -8.65 22.56
N HIS A 279 -5.49 -9.94 22.34
CA HIS A 279 -5.64 -10.47 20.98
C HIS A 279 -6.95 -9.93 20.37
N PRO A 280 -7.02 -9.63 19.06
CA PRO A 280 -8.22 -9.02 18.46
C PRO A 280 -9.54 -9.76 18.67
N TRP A 281 -9.57 -11.10 18.82
CA TRP A 281 -10.83 -11.80 19.18
C TRP A 281 -11.42 -11.37 20.53
N GLU A 282 -10.56 -10.93 21.46
CA GLU A 282 -10.94 -10.40 22.78
C GLU A 282 -10.77 -8.88 22.84
N GLY A 283 -10.43 -8.24 21.72
CA GLY A 283 -10.11 -6.82 21.68
C GLY A 283 -11.30 -5.95 22.09
N VAL A 284 -10.99 -4.90 22.83
CA VAL A 284 -11.92 -3.87 23.29
C VAL A 284 -11.56 -2.54 22.63
N THR A 285 -12.57 -1.73 22.34
CA THR A 285 -12.40 -0.37 21.81
C THR A 285 -13.34 0.57 22.57
N GLU A 286 -12.92 0.99 23.76
CA GLU A 286 -13.62 1.96 24.60
C GLU A 286 -12.81 3.26 24.61
N ALA A 287 -13.28 4.26 23.86
CA ALA A 287 -12.56 5.51 23.68
C ALA A 287 -12.51 6.31 24.99
N HIS A 288 -11.31 6.68 25.43
CA HIS A 288 -11.11 7.50 26.62
C HIS A 288 -9.96 8.48 26.41
N TYR A 289 -10.32 9.73 26.13
CA TYR A 289 -9.36 10.81 25.94
C TYR A 289 -8.83 11.32 27.28
N SER A 290 -7.52 11.17 27.49
CA SER A 290 -6.81 11.66 28.68
C SER A 290 -5.67 12.62 28.35
N GLY A 291 -5.67 13.17 27.12
CA GLY A 291 -4.66 14.12 26.65
C GLY A 291 -4.89 15.57 27.10
N PRO A 292 -4.02 16.51 26.68
CA PRO A 292 -4.12 17.92 27.07
C PRO A 292 -5.35 18.61 26.44
N LYS A 293 -6.03 19.48 27.19
CA LYS A 293 -7.17 20.24 26.67
C LYS A 293 -6.72 21.24 25.60
N PRO A 294 -7.39 21.33 24.43
CA PRO A 294 -7.10 22.34 23.43
C PRO A 294 -7.35 23.79 23.94
N PRO A 295 -6.57 24.79 23.50
CA PRO A 295 -5.37 24.66 22.66
C PRO A 295 -4.16 24.19 23.49
N TYR A 296 -3.40 23.25 22.95
CA TYR A 296 -2.14 22.78 23.54
C TYR A 296 -0.99 22.93 22.54
N LYS A 297 0.25 22.97 23.04
CA LYS A 297 1.46 23.09 22.21
C LYS A 297 2.22 21.78 22.05
N GLN A 298 2.13 20.89 23.04
CA GLN A 298 2.84 19.62 23.10
C GLN A 298 1.93 18.55 23.70
N LEU A 299 2.17 17.29 23.31
CA LEU A 299 1.62 16.12 23.99
C LEU A 299 2.59 15.70 25.09
N ASP A 300 2.10 14.98 26.11
CA ASP A 300 2.96 14.29 27.08
C ASP A 300 3.14 12.84 26.63
N GLU A 301 4.31 12.53 26.06
CA GLU A 301 4.66 11.21 25.58
C GLU A 301 4.94 10.18 26.70
N ASN A 302 5.01 10.62 27.97
CA ASN A 302 5.09 9.71 29.12
C ASN A 302 3.72 9.19 29.55
N GLY A 303 2.64 9.85 29.14
CA GLY A 303 1.25 9.42 29.31
C GLY A 303 0.67 8.84 28.03
N LYS A 304 -0.67 8.80 27.93
CA LYS A 304 -1.38 8.44 26.69
C LYS A 304 -1.34 9.61 25.70
N TYR A 305 -0.91 9.36 24.45
CA TYR A 305 -0.68 10.42 23.46
C TYR A 305 -1.21 10.12 22.04
N SER A 306 -1.89 8.99 21.83
CA SER A 306 -2.39 8.60 20.50
C SER A 306 -3.77 7.95 20.55
N TRP A 307 -4.56 8.10 19.47
CA TRP A 307 -5.78 7.30 19.27
C TRP A 307 -5.48 5.90 18.70
N LEU A 308 -4.27 5.69 18.18
CA LEU A 308 -3.85 4.38 17.69
C LEU A 308 -3.48 3.48 18.88
N LYS A 309 -3.98 2.25 18.85
CA LYS A 309 -3.47 1.15 19.69
C LYS A 309 -2.04 0.78 19.27
N ALA A 310 -1.34 0.02 20.11
CA ALA A 310 0.02 -0.46 19.86
C ALA A 310 0.06 -1.98 19.61
N PRO A 311 -0.16 -2.46 18.37
CA PRO A 311 -0.05 -3.87 18.05
C PRO A 311 1.41 -4.34 18.09
N ARG A 312 1.61 -5.55 18.59
CA ARG A 312 2.88 -6.27 18.68
C ARG A 312 2.68 -7.71 18.23
N TRP A 313 3.70 -8.28 17.59
CA TRP A 313 3.75 -9.71 17.28
C TRP A 313 4.67 -10.37 18.29
N GLN A 314 4.14 -11.24 19.15
CA GLN A 314 4.90 -11.86 20.26
C GLN A 314 5.69 -10.86 21.11
N GLY A 315 5.17 -9.65 21.28
CA GLY A 315 5.83 -8.56 22.02
C GLY A 315 6.86 -7.75 21.22
N HIS A 316 7.12 -8.09 19.95
CA HIS A 316 7.97 -7.33 19.05
C HIS A 316 7.16 -6.25 18.30
N ALA A 317 7.71 -5.06 18.20
CA ALA A 317 7.23 -4.05 17.26
C ALA A 317 7.63 -4.47 15.83
N MET A 318 6.67 -4.36 14.90
CA MET A 318 6.81 -4.83 13.52
C MET A 318 6.59 -3.68 12.54
N GLU A 319 7.40 -3.62 11.49
CA GLU A 319 7.15 -2.83 10.29
C GLU A 319 6.40 -3.68 9.26
N VAL A 320 5.34 -3.12 8.69
CA VAL A 320 4.54 -3.78 7.64
C VAL A 320 4.50 -2.90 6.38
N GLY A 321 4.18 -3.49 5.24
CA GLY A 321 4.03 -2.74 3.99
C GLY A 321 4.94 -3.22 2.87
N PRO A 322 5.17 -2.37 1.85
CA PRO A 322 5.91 -2.75 0.66
C PRO A 322 7.29 -3.33 0.95
N LEU A 323 8.05 -2.69 1.85
CA LEU A 323 9.38 -3.16 2.22
C LEU A 323 9.31 -4.55 2.87
N ALA A 324 8.39 -4.76 3.81
CA ALA A 324 8.19 -6.07 4.44
C ALA A 324 7.91 -7.17 3.41
N ARG A 325 7.00 -6.92 2.45
CA ARG A 325 6.65 -7.88 1.39
C ARG A 325 7.82 -8.18 0.45
N MET A 326 8.57 -7.15 0.05
CA MET A 326 9.74 -7.35 -0.79
C MET A 326 10.83 -8.17 -0.08
N LEU A 327 11.06 -7.92 1.22
CA LEU A 327 12.05 -8.65 2.02
C LEU A 327 11.62 -10.10 2.28
N VAL A 328 10.37 -10.34 2.71
CA VAL A 328 9.86 -11.69 2.95
C VAL A 328 9.80 -12.50 1.65
N GLY A 329 9.35 -11.89 0.55
CA GLY A 329 9.36 -12.51 -0.78
C GLY A 329 10.77 -12.88 -1.26
N TYR A 330 11.75 -12.00 -1.04
CA TYR A 330 13.16 -12.26 -1.34
C TYR A 330 13.73 -13.41 -0.49
N ALA A 331 13.56 -13.33 0.84
CA ALA A 331 14.06 -14.31 1.80
C ALA A 331 13.42 -15.70 1.63
N SER A 332 12.15 -15.74 1.21
CA SER A 332 11.43 -16.98 0.88
C SER A 332 11.85 -17.60 -0.46
N GLY A 333 12.80 -16.99 -1.17
CA GLY A 333 13.34 -17.53 -2.41
C GLY A 333 12.56 -17.18 -3.69
N GLY A 334 11.59 -16.26 -3.62
CA GLY A 334 10.76 -15.89 -4.77
C GLY A 334 11.57 -15.24 -5.90
N ALA A 335 11.62 -15.89 -7.07
CA ALA A 335 12.41 -15.43 -8.21
C ALA A 335 12.02 -14.01 -8.66
N GLU A 336 10.73 -13.74 -8.83
CA GLU A 336 10.25 -12.41 -9.25
C GLU A 336 10.69 -11.28 -8.29
N PHE A 337 10.70 -11.55 -6.98
CA PHE A 337 11.17 -10.60 -5.97
C PHE A 337 12.68 -10.38 -6.05
N LYS A 338 13.46 -11.46 -6.21
CA LYS A 338 14.91 -11.38 -6.38
C LYS A 338 15.30 -10.60 -7.62
N ASP A 339 14.58 -10.80 -8.72
CA ASP A 339 14.85 -10.13 -9.99
C ASP A 339 14.65 -8.63 -9.86
N VAL A 340 13.49 -8.18 -9.36
CA VAL A 340 13.20 -6.75 -9.26
C VAL A 340 14.10 -6.04 -8.23
N VAL A 341 14.44 -6.71 -7.13
CA VAL A 341 15.37 -6.16 -6.12
C VAL A 341 16.79 -6.06 -6.67
N SER A 342 17.29 -7.13 -7.30
CA SER A 342 18.66 -7.16 -7.84
C SER A 342 18.85 -6.15 -8.96
N GLU A 343 17.85 -6.00 -9.83
CA GLU A 343 17.86 -4.97 -10.88
C GLU A 343 17.95 -3.56 -10.28
N ALA A 344 17.13 -3.26 -9.27
CA ALA A 344 17.11 -1.94 -8.64
C ALA A 344 18.42 -1.61 -7.93
N LEU A 345 18.94 -2.55 -7.12
CA LEU A 345 20.22 -2.39 -6.43
C LEU A 345 21.38 -2.22 -7.42
N GLY A 346 21.39 -3.01 -8.50
CA GLY A 346 22.39 -2.92 -9.56
C GLY A 346 22.34 -1.60 -10.33
N ARG A 347 21.13 -1.11 -10.67
CA ARG A 347 20.93 0.17 -11.36
C ARG A 347 21.36 1.36 -10.52
N LEU A 348 21.06 1.34 -9.22
CA LEU A 348 21.46 2.38 -8.27
C LEU A 348 22.89 2.22 -7.76
N LYS A 349 23.52 1.06 -8.00
CA LYS A 349 24.87 0.70 -7.53
C LYS A 349 25.00 0.80 -6.00
N VAL A 350 23.99 0.30 -5.29
CA VAL A 350 23.92 0.32 -3.82
C VAL A 350 23.90 -1.10 -3.25
N PRO A 351 24.44 -1.34 -2.04
CA PRO A 351 24.40 -2.65 -1.40
C PRO A 351 22.99 -3.02 -0.94
N ALA A 352 22.75 -4.31 -0.68
CA ALA A 352 21.45 -4.79 -0.16
C ALA A 352 21.04 -4.14 1.16
N THR A 353 21.99 -3.67 1.97
CA THR A 353 21.71 -2.93 3.20
C THR A 353 20.93 -1.62 2.96
N ALA A 354 20.96 -1.07 1.75
CA ALA A 354 20.18 0.10 1.35
C ALA A 354 18.66 -0.12 1.41
N LEU A 355 18.19 -1.38 1.37
CA LEU A 355 16.77 -1.70 1.50
C LEU A 355 16.21 -1.28 2.87
N PHE A 356 17.05 -1.29 3.92
CA PHE A 356 16.66 -0.93 5.28
C PHE A 356 16.75 0.59 5.50
N SER A 357 15.99 1.36 4.71
CA SER A 357 16.00 2.82 4.75
C SER A 357 14.70 3.43 4.22
N THR A 358 14.54 4.73 4.39
CA THR A 358 13.47 5.53 3.77
C THR A 358 13.45 5.35 2.26
N LEU A 359 14.61 5.46 1.59
CA LEU A 359 14.68 5.25 0.14
C LEU A 359 14.39 3.80 -0.24
N GLY A 360 14.80 2.84 0.60
CA GLY A 360 14.48 1.42 0.46
C GLY A 360 12.98 1.14 0.50
N ARG A 361 12.22 1.78 1.42
CA ARG A 361 10.74 1.70 1.45
C ARG A 361 10.11 2.29 0.20
N THR A 362 10.55 3.47 -0.23
CA THR A 362 10.04 4.13 -1.44
C THR A 362 10.35 3.27 -2.68
N ALA A 363 11.55 2.70 -2.77
CA ALA A 363 11.93 1.78 -3.82
C ALA A 363 11.05 0.51 -3.81
N ALA A 364 10.89 -0.13 -2.65
CA ALA A 364 10.08 -1.34 -2.49
C ALA A 364 8.64 -1.15 -2.98
N ARG A 365 8.03 0.01 -2.73
CA ARG A 365 6.69 0.36 -3.26
C ARG A 365 6.65 0.35 -4.78
N GLY A 366 7.66 0.92 -5.45
CA GLY A 366 7.75 0.85 -6.90
C GLY A 366 7.92 -0.58 -7.39
N LEU A 367 8.87 -1.31 -6.81
CA LEU A 367 9.16 -2.69 -7.22
C LEU A 367 7.94 -3.61 -7.08
N GLU A 368 7.21 -3.53 -5.97
CA GLU A 368 5.98 -4.31 -5.81
C GLU A 368 4.88 -3.83 -6.75
N THR A 369 4.82 -2.55 -7.13
CA THR A 369 3.86 -2.05 -8.12
C THR A 369 4.12 -2.68 -9.50
N ARG A 370 5.40 -2.84 -9.87
CA ARG A 370 5.78 -3.55 -11.10
C ARG A 370 5.39 -5.03 -11.05
N LEU A 371 5.54 -5.69 -9.91
CA LEU A 371 5.03 -7.06 -9.75
C LEU A 371 3.49 -7.09 -9.83
N ALA A 372 2.82 -6.20 -9.12
CA ALA A 372 1.36 -6.13 -9.05
C ALA A 372 0.72 -5.90 -10.42
N VAL A 373 1.28 -5.04 -11.27
CA VAL A 373 0.71 -4.78 -12.61
C VAL A 373 0.90 -5.97 -13.56
N ARG A 374 1.97 -6.75 -13.39
CA ARG A 374 2.20 -8.00 -14.15
C ARG A 374 1.24 -9.10 -13.68
N TRP A 375 1.08 -9.23 -12.36
CA TRP A 375 0.13 -10.17 -11.78
C TRP A 375 -1.32 -9.80 -12.13
N LEU A 376 -1.65 -8.50 -12.26
CA LEU A 376 -2.97 -8.05 -12.67
C LEU A 376 -3.33 -8.58 -14.06
N LEU A 377 -2.38 -8.54 -15.00
CA LEU A 377 -2.56 -9.15 -16.32
C LEU A 377 -2.71 -10.68 -16.21
N ALA A 378 -1.87 -11.34 -15.43
CA ALA A 378 -1.93 -12.79 -15.26
C ALA A 378 -3.26 -13.26 -14.65
N GLU A 379 -3.82 -12.52 -13.68
CA GLU A 379 -5.13 -12.80 -13.10
C GLU A 379 -6.26 -12.57 -14.09
N TYR A 380 -6.17 -11.52 -14.92
CA TYR A 380 -7.11 -11.30 -16.03
C TYR A 380 -7.09 -12.46 -17.03
N GLU A 381 -5.91 -12.93 -17.43
CA GLU A 381 -5.76 -14.09 -18.33
C GLU A 381 -6.33 -15.35 -17.70
N ARG A 382 -6.08 -15.58 -16.40
CA ARG A 382 -6.64 -16.70 -15.64
C ARG A 382 -8.18 -16.65 -15.58
N LEU A 383 -8.77 -15.46 -15.43
CA LEU A 383 -10.23 -15.29 -15.49
C LEU A 383 -10.75 -15.71 -16.87
N VAL A 384 -10.15 -15.18 -17.93
CA VAL A 384 -10.56 -15.48 -19.32
C VAL A 384 -10.43 -16.97 -19.62
N ASP A 385 -9.38 -17.64 -19.16
CA ASP A 385 -9.19 -19.07 -19.39
C ASP A 385 -10.18 -19.94 -18.61
N ASN A 386 -10.56 -19.55 -17.38
CA ASN A 386 -11.63 -20.23 -16.65
C ASN A 386 -13.00 -20.04 -17.33
N LEU A 387 -13.25 -18.86 -17.92
CA LEU A 387 -14.47 -18.63 -18.69
C LEU A 387 -14.53 -19.46 -19.98
N LYS A 388 -13.39 -19.65 -20.66
CA LYS A 388 -13.31 -20.53 -21.84
C LYS A 388 -13.55 -22.01 -21.52
N SER A 389 -13.24 -22.45 -20.29
CA SER A 389 -13.52 -23.82 -19.85
C SER A 389 -15.00 -24.05 -19.51
N GLY A 390 -15.82 -22.98 -19.47
CA GLY A 390 -17.26 -23.02 -19.26
C GLY A 390 -17.71 -22.67 -17.84
N ASP A 391 -16.79 -22.37 -16.91
CA ASP A 391 -17.15 -21.93 -15.57
C ASP A 391 -17.35 -20.41 -15.50
N SER A 392 -18.59 -19.97 -15.30
CA SER A 392 -18.98 -18.57 -15.12
C SER A 392 -19.50 -18.25 -13.70
N ALA A 393 -19.35 -19.15 -12.74
CA ALA A 393 -19.87 -18.96 -11.39
C ALA A 393 -19.12 -17.84 -10.64
N THR A 394 -19.86 -16.94 -10.01
CA THR A 394 -19.30 -15.74 -9.32
C THR A 394 -19.74 -15.59 -7.87
N ALA A 395 -20.72 -16.37 -7.40
CA ALA A 395 -21.14 -16.37 -6.01
C ALA A 395 -21.59 -17.76 -5.55
N ASN A 396 -21.24 -18.10 -4.32
CA ASN A 396 -21.80 -19.22 -3.57
C ASN A 396 -22.81 -18.67 -2.55
N THR A 397 -24.09 -18.99 -2.74
CA THR A 397 -25.20 -18.49 -1.92
C THR A 397 -25.75 -19.52 -0.94
N ALA A 398 -25.10 -20.69 -0.79
CA ALA A 398 -25.58 -21.77 0.08
C ALA A 398 -25.74 -21.33 1.55
N SER A 399 -24.90 -20.42 2.02
CA SER A 399 -24.95 -19.84 3.37
C SER A 399 -25.33 -18.36 3.36
N TRP A 400 -26.12 -17.91 2.38
CA TRP A 400 -26.57 -16.52 2.31
C TRP A 400 -27.57 -16.17 3.42
N GLU A 401 -28.56 -17.03 3.63
CA GLU A 401 -29.61 -16.80 4.62
C GLU A 401 -29.07 -17.01 6.05
N PRO A 402 -29.20 -16.03 6.97
CA PRO A 402 -28.70 -16.17 8.34
C PRO A 402 -29.31 -17.34 9.13
N SER A 403 -30.44 -17.89 8.67
CA SER A 403 -31.04 -19.09 9.24
C SER A 403 -30.19 -20.34 9.07
N SER A 404 -29.27 -20.39 8.09
CA SER A 404 -28.37 -21.51 7.88
C SER A 404 -27.06 -21.43 8.66
N TRP A 405 -26.80 -20.30 9.32
CA TRP A 405 -25.56 -20.06 10.05
C TRP A 405 -25.56 -20.81 11.39
N PRO A 406 -24.39 -21.24 11.89
CA PRO A 406 -24.27 -21.71 13.26
C PRO A 406 -24.69 -20.61 14.25
N ALA A 407 -25.14 -21.00 15.44
CA ALA A 407 -25.55 -20.05 16.49
C ALA A 407 -24.40 -19.12 16.91
N GLU A 408 -23.16 -19.63 16.85
CA GLU A 408 -21.95 -18.91 17.21
C GLU A 408 -20.80 -19.32 16.27
N ALA A 409 -20.03 -18.33 15.79
CA ALA A 409 -18.87 -18.54 14.94
C ALA A 409 -17.82 -17.44 15.14
N LYS A 410 -16.54 -17.77 15.02
CA LYS A 410 -15.45 -16.80 14.95
C LYS A 410 -14.74 -16.94 13.60
N GLY A 411 -14.31 -15.81 13.05
CA GLY A 411 -13.55 -15.79 11.81
C GLY A 411 -12.41 -14.82 11.87
N PHE A 412 -11.38 -15.13 11.08
CA PHE A 412 -10.28 -14.24 10.76
C PHE A 412 -10.17 -14.12 9.24
N GLY A 413 -10.09 -12.89 8.75
CA GLY A 413 -9.83 -12.61 7.35
C GLY A 413 -8.82 -11.49 7.21
N PHE A 414 -8.02 -11.58 6.16
CA PHE A 414 -6.87 -10.70 5.97
C PHE A 414 -6.68 -10.32 4.52
N THR A 415 -5.84 -9.31 4.33
CA THR A 415 -5.26 -8.94 3.04
C THR A 415 -3.94 -8.20 3.27
N GLU A 416 -3.05 -8.23 2.29
CA GLU A 416 -1.84 -7.41 2.27
C GLU A 416 -2.16 -6.04 1.64
N ALA A 417 -2.96 -5.22 2.32
CA ALA A 417 -3.32 -3.89 1.83
C ALA A 417 -2.08 -3.09 1.34
N PRO A 418 -2.23 -2.07 0.48
CA PRO A 418 -1.10 -1.29 -0.05
C PRO A 418 -0.09 -0.87 1.03
N ARG A 419 -0.56 -0.56 2.24
CA ARG A 419 0.29 -0.15 3.38
C ARG A 419 0.80 -1.30 4.27
N GLY A 420 0.39 -2.54 4.06
CA GLY A 420 0.88 -3.73 4.78
C GLY A 420 -0.21 -4.72 5.20
N ALA A 421 0.12 -5.53 6.22
CA ALA A 421 -0.74 -6.54 6.80
C ALA A 421 -2.01 -5.95 7.44
N LEU A 422 -3.18 -6.29 6.87
CA LEU A 422 -4.52 -5.91 7.37
C LEU A 422 -5.25 -7.16 7.83
N GLY A 423 -5.68 -7.18 9.09
CA GLY A 423 -6.48 -8.26 9.67
C GLY A 423 -7.82 -7.78 10.21
N HIS A 424 -8.85 -8.58 10.00
CA HIS A 424 -10.19 -8.41 10.54
C HIS A 424 -10.54 -9.69 11.34
N TRP A 425 -11.04 -9.53 12.55
CA TRP A 425 -11.48 -10.61 13.42
C TRP A 425 -12.95 -10.39 13.78
N VAL A 426 -13.80 -11.37 13.52
CA VAL A 426 -15.23 -11.32 13.85
C VAL A 426 -15.61 -12.42 14.81
N HIS A 427 -16.51 -12.08 15.73
CA HIS A 427 -17.30 -13.03 16.49
C HIS A 427 -18.77 -12.80 16.14
N ILE A 428 -19.40 -13.79 15.53
CA ILE A 428 -20.81 -13.82 15.17
C ILE A 428 -21.54 -14.63 16.24
N LYS A 429 -22.62 -14.07 16.79
CA LYS A 429 -23.50 -14.74 17.74
C LYS A 429 -24.95 -14.38 17.44
N ASP A 430 -25.84 -15.37 17.44
CA ASP A 430 -27.27 -15.19 17.21
C ASP A 430 -27.55 -14.38 15.94
N ARG A 431 -26.80 -14.68 14.87
CA ARG A 431 -26.90 -14.04 13.54
C ARG A 431 -26.53 -12.55 13.53
N LYS A 432 -25.85 -12.06 14.57
CA LYS A 432 -25.36 -10.69 14.70
C LYS A 432 -23.86 -10.68 14.98
N ILE A 433 -23.22 -9.55 14.68
CA ILE A 433 -21.83 -9.31 15.07
C ILE A 433 -21.81 -9.04 16.57
N ALA A 434 -21.19 -9.93 17.34
CA ALA A 434 -20.97 -9.78 18.78
C ALA A 434 -19.69 -8.99 19.08
N ASN A 435 -18.62 -9.23 18.31
CA ASN A 435 -17.39 -8.42 18.33
C ASN A 435 -16.82 -8.32 16.91
N TYR A 436 -16.19 -7.19 16.62
CA TYR A 436 -15.45 -6.98 15.38
C TYR A 436 -14.24 -6.10 15.66
N GLN A 437 -13.04 -6.65 15.48
CA GLN A 437 -11.79 -5.95 15.69
C GLN A 437 -10.97 -5.94 14.41
N ILE A 438 -10.24 -4.85 14.21
CA ILE A 438 -9.47 -4.60 13.00
C ILE A 438 -8.10 -4.11 13.43
N VAL A 439 -7.06 -4.78 12.95
CA VAL A 439 -5.68 -4.30 13.08
C VAL A 439 -5.20 -3.92 11.68
N VAL A 440 -4.99 -2.63 11.48
CA VAL A 440 -4.72 -2.00 10.18
C VAL A 440 -3.21 -1.81 10.01
N PRO A 441 -2.65 -1.76 8.78
CA PRO A 441 -1.22 -1.61 8.60
C PRO A 441 -0.64 -0.35 9.25
N SER A 442 -1.33 0.78 9.13
CA SER A 442 -0.91 2.02 9.78
C SER A 442 -1.07 1.97 11.30
N THR A 443 -1.90 1.10 11.86
CA THR A 443 -1.93 0.84 13.31
C THR A 443 -0.63 0.20 13.78
N TRP A 444 -0.02 -0.68 12.97
CA TRP A 444 1.33 -1.21 13.23
C TRP A 444 2.39 -0.12 13.12
N ASN A 445 2.48 0.50 11.94
CA ASN A 445 3.58 1.39 11.62
C ASN A 445 3.57 2.68 12.44
N ALA A 446 2.40 3.27 12.66
CA ALA A 446 2.23 4.49 13.45
C ALA A 446 1.84 4.22 14.91
N SER A 447 2.06 2.99 15.40
CA SER A 447 1.79 2.66 16.80
C SER A 447 2.56 3.58 17.75
N PRO A 448 1.95 4.01 18.87
CA PRO A 448 2.71 4.63 19.95
C PRO A 448 3.61 3.57 20.61
N LYS A 449 4.36 4.02 21.61
CA LYS A 449 5.09 3.14 22.52
C LYS A 449 4.15 2.13 23.18
N ASP A 450 4.68 0.94 23.44
CA ASP A 450 4.02 -0.07 24.25
C ASP A 450 4.35 0.10 25.74
N GLY A 451 3.84 -0.79 26.60
CA GLY A 451 4.09 -0.72 28.05
C GLY A 451 5.55 -0.95 28.45
N LYS A 452 6.41 -1.42 27.54
CA LYS A 452 7.86 -1.57 27.73
C LYS A 452 8.64 -0.39 27.15
N GLY A 453 7.97 0.62 26.60
CA GLY A 453 8.57 1.77 25.97
C GLY A 453 9.13 1.50 24.57
N GLN A 454 8.81 0.37 23.92
CA GLN A 454 9.27 0.09 22.56
C GLN A 454 8.52 0.96 21.56
N HIS A 455 9.27 1.67 20.73
CA HIS A 455 8.75 2.51 19.66
C HIS A 455 8.02 1.72 18.57
N GLY A 456 7.03 2.36 17.93
CA GLY A 456 6.49 1.90 16.64
C GLY A 456 7.44 2.21 15.47
N ALA A 457 7.07 1.77 14.26
CA ALA A 457 7.94 1.88 13.09
C ALA A 457 8.25 3.33 12.69
N TYR A 458 7.25 4.21 12.74
CA TYR A 458 7.40 5.63 12.40
C TYR A 458 8.35 6.35 13.37
N GLU A 459 8.13 6.19 14.67
CA GLU A 459 9.00 6.78 15.69
C GLU A 459 10.44 6.27 15.54
N ALA A 460 10.61 4.94 15.40
CA ALA A 460 11.93 4.34 15.23
C ALA A 460 12.64 4.80 13.94
N ALA A 461 11.90 5.01 12.85
CA ALA A 461 12.46 5.47 11.58
C ALA A 461 12.88 6.95 11.63
N LEU A 462 12.26 7.79 12.47
CA LEU A 462 12.64 9.19 12.59
C LEU A 462 13.90 9.40 13.45
N LEU A 463 14.21 8.48 14.37
CA LEU A 463 15.38 8.59 15.23
C LEU A 463 16.66 8.80 14.43
N ASN A 464 17.47 9.76 14.87
CA ASN A 464 18.75 10.14 14.26
C ASN A 464 18.66 10.72 12.84
N THR A 465 17.47 11.11 12.37
CA THR A 465 17.33 11.81 11.08
C THR A 465 17.89 13.23 11.19
N PRO A 466 18.95 13.59 10.41
CA PRO A 466 19.47 14.95 10.43
C PRO A 466 18.47 15.90 9.76
N MET A 467 18.29 17.09 10.34
CA MET A 467 17.45 18.14 9.78
C MET A 467 18.31 19.33 9.39
N ALA A 468 18.25 19.76 8.13
CA ALA A 468 18.96 20.95 7.69
C ALA A 468 18.32 22.24 8.24
N ASP A 469 17.00 22.23 8.43
CA ASP A 469 16.24 23.34 9.02
C ASP A 469 15.08 22.80 9.89
N PRO A 470 15.18 22.91 11.23
CA PRO A 470 14.13 22.44 12.14
C PRO A 470 12.76 23.10 11.94
N GLN A 471 12.70 24.28 11.31
CA GLN A 471 11.43 24.97 11.03
C GLN A 471 10.79 24.51 9.71
N ARG A 472 11.53 23.78 8.86
CA ARG A 472 11.07 23.27 7.56
C ARG A 472 11.33 21.75 7.49
N PRO A 473 10.46 20.93 8.10
CA PRO A 473 10.74 19.52 8.44
C PRO A 473 10.63 18.55 7.26
N ILE A 474 11.22 18.88 6.11
CA ILE A 474 11.15 18.04 4.90
C ILE A 474 11.74 16.65 5.13
N GLU A 475 12.78 16.53 5.96
CA GLU A 475 13.39 15.23 6.26
C GLU A 475 12.47 14.33 7.08
N ILE A 476 11.66 14.91 7.98
CA ILE A 476 10.61 14.17 8.70
C ILE A 476 9.54 13.68 7.72
N LEU A 477 9.10 14.55 6.80
CA LEU A 477 8.09 14.20 5.81
C LEU A 477 8.52 13.06 4.91
N ARG A 478 9.76 13.09 4.38
CA ARG A 478 10.30 12.02 3.54
C ARG A 478 10.20 10.65 4.19
N THR A 479 10.58 10.54 5.47
CA THR A 479 10.52 9.27 6.20
C THR A 479 9.08 8.85 6.50
N ILE A 480 8.23 9.77 6.97
CA ILE A 480 6.83 9.45 7.30
C ILE A 480 6.00 9.09 6.06
N HIS A 481 6.25 9.77 4.94
CA HIS A 481 5.61 9.45 3.67
C HIS A 481 6.20 8.20 3.01
N SER A 482 7.37 7.66 3.41
CA SER A 482 7.96 6.46 2.78
C SER A 482 7.23 5.19 3.15
#